data_AF-A0A9D4KYN3-F1
#
_entry.id   AF-A0A9D4KYN3-F1
#
_cell.length_a   1.000
_cell.length_b   1.000
_cell.length_c   1.000
_cell.angle_alpha   90.00
_cell.angle_beta   90.00
_cell.angle_gamma   90.00
#
_symmetry.space_group_name_H-M   'P 1'
#
loop_
_entity.id
_entity.type
_entity.pdbx_description
1 polymer ?
#
loop_
_entity_poly.entity_id
_entity_poly.type
_entity_poly.pdbx_seq_one_letter_code
_entity_poly.pdbx_strand_id
1 'polypeptide(L)'
;MDSSFFYVPAFSSKRKQHEVSCIDSSHLLTRTRRKCCKGGLDGLLNDAWNIVAKTGHTNLSIAMTDCVIDPMSVPLAATHFSEEVEKAMIEEGYIDEANLCRDVRLLWKAEGAPGIPARERIGMRLGLRRRLLRHVTFGHFPPPGIFIGGLPSQLWEGLISSIDAKTLLYSLANGNTYNTRAFSSLCGETIFL
;
A
#
# COMPACT_ATOMS: atom_id res chain seq x y z
N MET A 1 -16.16 -9.55 21.29
CA MET A 1 -15.62 -9.96 19.98
C MET A 1 -14.11 -9.95 20.12
N ASP A 2 -13.48 -11.11 20.08
CA ASP A 2 -12.02 -11.20 19.98
C ASP A 2 -11.61 -10.66 18.61
N SER A 3 -11.19 -9.40 18.56
CA SER A 3 -10.55 -8.84 17.38
C SER A 3 -9.13 -9.40 17.32
N SER A 4 -8.98 -10.59 16.74
CA SER A 4 -7.68 -11.14 16.41
C SER A 4 -7.09 -10.33 15.26
N PHE A 5 -6.00 -9.62 15.51
CA PHE A 5 -5.16 -9.04 14.47
C PHE A 5 -4.69 -10.15 13.51
N PHE A 6 -4.73 -9.89 12.20
CA PHE A 6 -4.29 -10.83 11.17
C PHE A 6 -2.77 -10.92 11.04
N TYR A 7 -2.03 -9.89 11.46
CA TYR A 7 -0.58 -9.74 11.29
C TYR A 7 0.09 -9.50 12.65
N VAL A 8 0.21 -10.56 13.46
CA VAL A 8 0.92 -10.54 14.74
C VAL A 8 2.28 -11.24 14.64
N PRO A 9 3.34 -10.74 15.30
CA PRO A 9 4.60 -11.47 15.40
C PRO A 9 4.37 -12.84 16.06
N ALA A 10 4.76 -13.91 15.38
CA ALA A 10 4.63 -15.27 15.89
C ALA A 10 5.93 -15.70 16.60
N PHE A 11 5.83 -16.33 17.77
CA PHE A 11 7.02 -16.90 18.41
C PHE A 11 7.33 -18.28 17.85
N SER A 12 8.52 -18.45 17.27
CA SER A 12 9.01 -19.74 16.80
C SER A 12 9.66 -20.50 17.95
N SER A 13 8.98 -21.52 18.47
CA SER A 13 9.51 -22.38 19.53
C SER A 13 10.80 -23.11 19.12
N LYS A 14 10.94 -23.43 17.82
CA LYS A 14 12.11 -24.08 17.22
C LYS A 14 13.33 -23.15 17.15
N ARG A 15 13.13 -21.89 16.74
CA ARG A 15 14.21 -20.90 16.58
C ARG A 15 14.39 -19.98 17.80
N LYS A 16 13.52 -20.12 18.80
CA LYS A 16 13.50 -19.31 20.04
C LYS A 16 13.51 -17.80 19.78
N GLN A 17 12.75 -17.36 18.78
CA GLN A 17 12.69 -15.96 18.36
C GLN A 17 11.28 -15.57 17.89
N HIS A 18 10.97 -14.26 17.92
CA HIS A 18 9.78 -13.71 17.28
C HIS A 18 10.02 -13.51 15.78
N GLU A 19 9.03 -13.86 14.98
CA GLU A 19 9.06 -13.80 13.53
C GLU A 19 7.95 -12.88 13.05
N VAL A 20 8.34 -11.88 12.28
CA VAL A 20 7.41 -10.94 11.68
C VAL A 20 7.02 -11.47 10.31
N SER A 21 5.72 -11.50 10.04
CA SER A 21 5.17 -11.77 8.73
C SER A 21 4.64 -10.47 8.12
N CYS A 22 4.74 -10.34 6.80
CA CYS A 22 4.12 -9.24 6.07
C CYS A 22 3.52 -9.76 4.77
N ILE A 23 2.43 -9.12 4.33
CA ILE A 23 1.87 -9.39 3.00
C ILE A 23 2.86 -8.94 1.93
N ASP A 24 2.90 -9.69 0.83
CA ASP A 24 3.58 -9.27 -0.40
C ASP A 24 3.07 -7.88 -0.86
N SER A 25 4.02 -7.03 -1.24
CA SER A 25 3.75 -5.65 -1.62
C SER A 25 2.89 -5.53 -2.88
N SER A 26 2.96 -6.49 -3.80
CA SER A 26 2.13 -6.54 -5.01
C SER A 26 0.65 -6.72 -4.68
N HIS A 27 0.33 -7.56 -3.70
CA HIS A 27 -1.02 -7.75 -3.19
C HIS A 27 -1.52 -6.50 -2.47
N LEU A 28 -0.68 -5.82 -1.70
CA LEU A 28 -1.04 -4.55 -1.07
C LEU A 28 -1.36 -3.49 -2.12
N LEU A 29 -0.52 -3.36 -3.16
CA LEU A 29 -0.72 -2.42 -4.25
C LEU A 29 -2.03 -2.67 -5.01
N THR A 30 -2.25 -3.91 -5.45
CA THR A 30 -3.40 -4.31 -6.27
C THR A 30 -4.72 -4.24 -5.48
N ARG A 31 -4.72 -4.67 -4.21
CA ARG A 31 -5.89 -4.52 -3.32
C ARG A 31 -6.21 -3.05 -3.03
N THR A 32 -5.19 -2.20 -2.90
CA THR A 32 -5.38 -0.75 -2.74
C THR A 32 -6.01 -0.15 -3.98
N ARG A 33 -5.51 -0.45 -5.19
CA ARG A 33 -6.16 -0.03 -6.44
C ARG A 33 -7.62 -0.47 -6.47
N ARG A 34 -7.88 -1.77 -6.24
CA ARG A 34 -9.25 -2.31 -6.29
C ARG A 34 -10.18 -1.58 -5.33
N LYS A 35 -9.69 -1.17 -4.16
CA LYS A 35 -10.47 -0.39 -3.22
C LYS A 35 -10.69 1.05 -3.71
N CYS A 36 -9.67 1.72 -4.27
CA CYS A 36 -9.85 3.04 -4.88
C CYS A 36 -10.92 3.02 -5.99
N CYS A 37 -10.85 2.03 -6.90
CA CYS A 37 -11.84 1.84 -7.97
C CYS A 37 -13.27 1.66 -7.46
N LYS A 38 -13.45 0.98 -6.31
CA LYS A 38 -14.77 0.79 -5.70
C LYS A 38 -15.28 2.00 -4.92
N GLY A 39 -14.39 2.96 -4.62
CA GLY A 39 -14.70 4.12 -3.80
C GLY A 39 -15.01 3.80 -2.34
N GLY A 40 -15.58 4.80 -1.64
CA GLY A 40 -15.91 4.75 -0.22
C GLY A 40 -14.65 4.73 0.65
N LEU A 41 -13.65 5.53 0.28
CA LEU A 41 -12.52 5.89 1.12
C LEU A 41 -12.82 7.24 1.76
N ASP A 42 -12.63 7.35 3.06
CA ASP A 42 -13.03 8.54 3.80
C ASP A 42 -12.20 9.76 3.37
N GLY A 43 -12.88 10.87 3.08
CA GLY A 43 -12.24 12.12 2.65
C GLY A 43 -11.72 12.11 1.22
N LEU A 44 -12.09 11.12 0.39
CA LEU A 44 -11.74 11.06 -1.03
C LEU A 44 -13.00 11.05 -1.91
N LEU A 45 -12.91 11.75 -3.03
CA LEU A 45 -13.89 11.77 -4.11
C LEU A 45 -13.67 10.55 -5.01
N ASN A 46 -14.67 9.67 -5.01
CA ASN A 46 -14.62 8.42 -5.77
C ASN A 46 -14.38 8.64 -7.28
N ASP A 47 -14.88 9.74 -7.83
CA ASP A 47 -14.82 10.02 -9.27
C ASP A 47 -13.54 10.72 -9.73
N ALA A 48 -12.62 11.11 -8.83
CA ALA A 48 -11.40 11.83 -9.21
C ALA A 48 -10.56 11.06 -10.25
N TRP A 49 -10.35 9.75 -10.03
CA TRP A 49 -9.65 8.88 -10.99
C TRP A 49 -10.41 8.77 -12.32
N ASN A 50 -11.74 8.69 -12.30
CA ASN A 50 -12.58 8.63 -13.50
C ASN A 50 -12.49 9.93 -14.31
N ILE A 51 -12.46 11.08 -13.64
CA ILE A 51 -12.35 12.39 -14.28
C ILE A 51 -10.97 12.53 -14.92
N VAL A 52 -9.89 12.22 -14.19
CA VAL A 52 -8.53 12.22 -14.74
C VAL A 52 -8.40 11.26 -15.93
N ALA A 53 -8.98 10.05 -15.86
CA ALA A 53 -8.97 9.11 -16.97
C ALA A 53 -9.69 9.63 -18.22
N LYS A 54 -10.72 10.47 -18.06
CA LYS A 54 -11.46 11.07 -19.18
C LYS A 54 -10.71 12.19 -19.88
N THR A 55 -9.72 12.83 -19.23
CA THR A 55 -8.92 13.89 -19.85
C THR A 55 -8.07 13.38 -21.01
N GLY A 56 -7.66 12.11 -20.99
CA GLY A 56 -6.76 11.53 -21.99
C GLY A 56 -5.30 12.01 -21.90
N HIS A 57 -4.94 12.78 -20.86
CA HIS A 57 -3.58 13.32 -20.68
C HIS A 57 -2.61 12.35 -19.98
N THR A 58 -3.10 11.18 -19.54
CA THR A 58 -2.29 10.17 -18.84
C THR A 58 -2.52 8.79 -19.45
N ASN A 59 -1.70 7.82 -19.08
CA ASN A 59 -1.91 6.42 -19.45
C ASN A 59 -3.07 5.73 -18.71
N LEU A 60 -3.79 6.45 -17.83
CA LEU A 60 -4.95 5.93 -17.12
C LEU A 60 -6.19 5.98 -18.02
N SER A 61 -6.86 4.83 -18.17
CA SER A 61 -8.12 4.72 -18.92
C SER A 61 -9.29 4.44 -17.99
N ILE A 62 -10.51 4.75 -18.44
CA ILE A 62 -11.75 4.50 -17.67
C ILE A 62 -11.91 3.00 -17.35
N ALA A 63 -11.54 2.12 -18.28
CA ALA A 63 -11.62 0.68 -18.05
C ALA A 63 -10.67 0.20 -16.91
N MET A 64 -9.59 0.92 -16.64
CA MET A 64 -8.70 0.67 -15.50
C MET A 64 -9.28 1.18 -14.18
N THR A 65 -10.07 2.26 -14.20
CA THR A 65 -10.66 2.86 -13.00
C THR A 65 -11.93 2.15 -12.56
N ASP A 66 -12.70 1.58 -13.49
CA ASP A 66 -13.87 0.75 -13.20
C ASP A 66 -13.50 -0.67 -12.73
N CYS A 67 -12.21 -1.01 -12.68
CA CYS A 67 -11.70 -2.33 -12.29
C CYS A 67 -12.29 -3.50 -13.11
N VAL A 68 -12.72 -3.21 -14.35
CA VAL A 68 -13.24 -4.20 -15.31
C VAL A 68 -12.09 -5.05 -15.87
N ILE A 69 -10.92 -4.44 -16.03
CA ILE A 69 -9.69 -5.10 -16.48
C ILE A 69 -8.95 -5.68 -15.25
N ASP A 70 -8.35 -6.86 -15.42
CA ASP A 70 -7.62 -7.67 -14.42
C ASP A 70 -7.36 -6.95 -13.08
N PRO A 71 -8.18 -7.21 -12.02
CA PRO A 71 -8.08 -6.53 -10.73
C PRO A 71 -6.80 -6.88 -9.95
N MET A 72 -6.07 -7.92 -10.34
CA MET A 72 -4.83 -8.37 -9.72
C MET A 72 -3.57 -7.92 -10.47
N SER A 73 -3.73 -7.19 -11.57
CA SER A 73 -2.59 -6.71 -12.37
C SER A 73 -1.76 -5.63 -11.67
N VAL A 74 -0.49 -5.95 -11.40
CA VAL A 74 0.51 -5.01 -10.86
C VAL A 74 0.81 -3.86 -11.83
N PRO A 75 1.04 -4.09 -13.14
CA PRO A 75 1.24 -3.01 -14.10
C PRO A 75 0.09 -2.00 -14.11
N LEU A 76 -1.16 -2.45 -14.12
CA LEU A 76 -2.31 -1.56 -14.09
C LEU A 76 -2.40 -0.77 -12.78
N ALA A 77 -2.03 -1.38 -11.66
CA ALA A 77 -1.95 -0.68 -10.38
C ALA A 77 -0.82 0.35 -10.34
N ALA A 78 0.32 0.06 -10.96
CA ALA A 78 1.41 1.02 -11.12
C ALA A 78 1.00 2.21 -12.00
N THR A 79 0.25 1.98 -13.09
CA THR A 79 -0.33 3.07 -13.91
C THR A 79 -1.35 3.89 -13.13
N HIS A 80 -2.22 3.23 -12.36
CA HIS A 80 -3.26 3.89 -11.56
C HIS A 80 -2.70 4.82 -10.48
N PHE A 81 -1.52 4.49 -9.95
CA PHE A 81 -0.80 5.30 -8.98
C PHE A 81 0.47 5.94 -9.60
N SER A 82 0.42 6.35 -10.86
CA SER A 82 1.58 6.94 -11.53
C SER A 82 1.77 8.41 -11.15
N GLU A 83 2.98 8.94 -11.41
CA GLU A 83 3.25 10.36 -11.20
C GLU A 83 2.47 11.27 -12.17
N GLU A 84 2.17 10.77 -13.37
CA GLU A 84 1.33 11.47 -14.35
C GLU A 84 -0.10 11.63 -13.81
N VAL A 85 -0.66 10.58 -13.22
CA VAL A 85 -1.99 10.62 -12.60
C VAL A 85 -2.00 11.54 -11.39
N GLU A 86 -0.98 11.49 -10.54
CA GLU A 86 -0.82 12.42 -9.41
C GLU A 86 -0.83 13.89 -9.88
N LYS A 87 -0.06 14.22 -10.92
CA LYS A 87 0.00 15.59 -11.46
C LYS A 87 -1.35 16.03 -12.03
N ALA A 88 -1.99 15.17 -12.84
CA ALA A 88 -3.31 15.46 -13.39
C ALA A 88 -4.37 15.66 -12.29
N MET A 89 -4.30 14.90 -11.20
CA MET A 89 -5.19 15.11 -10.05
C MET A 89 -4.99 16.48 -9.40
N ILE A 90 -3.75 16.94 -9.27
CA ILE A 90 -3.46 18.27 -8.71
C ILE A 90 -4.03 19.36 -9.62
N GLU A 91 -3.85 19.23 -10.94
CA GLU A 91 -4.35 20.19 -11.93
C GLU A 91 -5.88 20.30 -11.89
N GLU A 92 -6.57 19.18 -11.68
CA GLU A 92 -8.03 19.12 -11.54
C GLU A 92 -8.53 19.48 -10.11
N GLY A 93 -7.63 19.79 -9.17
CA GLY A 93 -7.96 20.20 -7.81
C GLY A 93 -8.24 19.06 -6.82
N TYR A 94 -8.00 17.80 -7.20
CA TYR A 94 -8.16 16.59 -6.37
C TYR A 94 -6.93 16.34 -5.49
N ILE A 95 -6.69 17.24 -4.53
CA ILE A 95 -5.45 17.27 -3.73
C ILE A 95 -5.29 16.04 -2.83
N ASP A 96 -6.37 15.58 -2.18
CA ASP A 96 -6.28 14.45 -1.24
C ASP A 96 -6.07 13.11 -1.96
N GLU A 97 -6.66 12.97 -3.14
CA GLU A 97 -6.52 11.86 -4.07
C GLU A 97 -5.12 11.83 -4.66
N ALA A 98 -4.61 12.97 -5.11
CA ALA A 98 -3.22 13.11 -5.55
C ALA A 98 -2.25 12.70 -4.44
N ASN A 99 -2.51 13.12 -3.20
CA ASN A 99 -1.68 12.74 -2.07
C ASN A 99 -1.75 11.23 -1.78
N LEU A 100 -2.93 10.59 -1.87
CA LEU A 100 -3.02 9.13 -1.76
C LEU A 100 -2.25 8.43 -2.89
N CYS A 101 -2.43 8.91 -4.13
CA CYS A 101 -1.74 8.42 -5.31
C CYS A 101 -0.23 8.42 -5.09
N ARG A 102 0.31 9.56 -4.65
CA ARG A 102 1.71 9.72 -4.26
C ARG A 102 2.13 8.74 -3.17
N ASP A 103 1.37 8.66 -2.08
CA ASP A 103 1.72 7.85 -0.91
C ASP A 103 1.83 6.35 -1.29
N VAL A 104 0.91 5.85 -2.12
CA VAL A 104 0.93 4.47 -2.63
C VAL A 104 2.06 4.24 -3.63
N ARG A 105 2.30 5.20 -4.55
CA ARG A 105 3.41 5.16 -5.50
C ARG A 105 4.75 5.08 -4.80
N LEU A 106 4.95 5.91 -3.78
CA LEU A 106 6.19 5.96 -2.99
C LEU A 106 6.38 4.70 -2.17
N LEU A 107 5.30 4.14 -1.59
CA LEU A 107 5.35 2.82 -0.97
C LEU A 107 5.89 1.80 -1.98
N TRP A 108 5.27 1.67 -3.17
CA TRP A 108 5.69 0.70 -4.19
C TRP A 108 7.13 0.91 -4.66
N LYS A 109 7.53 2.16 -4.90
CA LYS A 109 8.92 2.51 -5.26
C LYS A 109 9.91 2.07 -4.19
N ALA A 110 9.57 2.26 -2.90
CA ALA A 110 10.41 1.85 -1.78
C ALA A 110 10.62 0.32 -1.70
N GLU A 111 9.75 -0.48 -2.31
CA GLU A 111 9.88 -1.93 -2.35
C GLU A 111 10.87 -2.41 -3.40
N GLY A 112 10.82 -1.87 -4.62
CA GLY A 112 11.49 -2.48 -5.79
C GLY A 112 12.61 -1.67 -6.43
N ALA A 113 12.66 -0.35 -6.25
CA ALA A 113 13.60 0.50 -6.98
C ALA A 113 15.02 0.36 -6.40
N PRO A 114 16.07 0.08 -7.21
CA PRO A 114 17.44 -0.01 -6.72
C PRO A 114 18.02 1.36 -6.34
N GLY A 115 19.10 1.37 -5.57
CA GLY A 115 19.88 2.59 -5.30
C GLY A 115 19.29 3.56 -4.26
N ILE A 116 18.06 3.36 -3.79
CA ILE A 116 17.46 4.23 -2.76
C ILE A 116 18.00 3.86 -1.36
N PRO A 117 18.57 4.82 -0.59
CA PRO A 117 19.03 4.60 0.78
C PRO A 117 17.89 4.21 1.74
N ALA A 118 18.22 3.44 2.78
CA ALA A 118 17.24 2.94 3.76
C ALA A 118 16.40 4.07 4.41
N ARG A 119 17.05 5.16 4.84
CA ARG A 119 16.36 6.32 5.43
C ARG A 119 15.31 6.90 4.49
N GLU A 120 15.64 7.03 3.21
CA GLU A 120 14.72 7.57 2.20
C GLU A 120 13.55 6.61 1.96
N ARG A 121 13.81 5.30 1.87
CA ARG A 121 12.75 4.28 1.77
C ARG A 121 11.80 4.29 2.95
N ILE A 122 12.32 4.47 4.17
CA ILE A 122 11.48 4.63 5.37
C ILE A 122 10.61 5.88 5.21
N GLY A 123 11.20 7.01 4.80
CA GLY A 123 10.46 8.25 4.53
C GLY A 123 9.31 8.06 3.54
N MET A 124 9.56 7.35 2.43
CA MET A 124 8.55 7.01 1.42
C MET A 124 7.38 6.20 1.99
N ARG A 125 7.64 5.26 2.91
CA ARG A 125 6.60 4.44 3.56
C ARG A 125 5.81 5.21 4.63
N LEU A 126 6.46 6.10 5.36
CA LEU A 126 5.85 6.84 6.46
C LEU A 126 4.75 7.80 6.01
N GLY A 127 4.76 8.26 4.75
CA GLY A 127 3.67 9.07 4.19
C GLY A 127 2.32 8.36 4.28
N LEU A 128 2.25 7.16 3.69
CA LEU A 128 1.05 6.32 3.74
C LEU A 128 0.69 5.92 5.18
N ARG A 129 1.68 5.57 6.01
CA ARG A 129 1.45 5.24 7.42
C ARG A 129 0.75 6.37 8.16
N ARG A 130 1.22 7.61 8.03
CA ARG A 130 0.60 8.78 8.67
C ARG A 130 -0.83 8.96 8.22
N ARG A 131 -1.11 8.80 6.92
CA ARG A 131 -2.48 8.86 6.39
C ARG A 131 -3.39 7.80 7.02
N LEU A 132 -2.95 6.54 7.02
CA LEU A 132 -3.72 5.42 7.57
C LEU A 132 -4.03 5.57 9.06
N LEU A 133 -3.13 6.19 9.83
CA LEU A 133 -3.31 6.41 11.27
C LEU A 133 -4.22 7.60 11.61
N ARG A 134 -4.56 8.49 10.66
CA ARG A 134 -5.51 9.60 10.91
C ARG A 134 -6.91 9.10 11.28
N HIS A 135 -7.27 7.90 10.85
CA HIS A 135 -8.57 7.29 11.11
C HIS A 135 -8.59 6.44 12.38
N VAL A 136 -7.50 6.40 13.15
CA VAL A 136 -7.38 5.57 14.36
C VAL A 136 -7.48 6.43 15.61
N THR A 137 -8.43 6.08 16.48
CA THR A 137 -8.47 6.59 17.85
C THR A 137 -7.77 5.59 18.77
N PHE A 138 -6.54 5.88 19.19
CA PHE A 138 -5.74 4.95 20.00
C PHE A 138 -6.33 4.61 21.38
N GLY A 139 -7.24 5.44 21.91
CA GLY A 139 -8.00 5.13 23.13
C GLY A 139 -9.00 3.98 22.97
N HIS A 140 -9.31 3.58 21.73
CA HIS A 140 -10.19 2.47 21.39
C HIS A 140 -9.48 1.49 20.46
N PHE A 141 -8.28 1.06 20.84
CA PHE A 141 -7.49 0.11 20.08
C PHE A 141 -7.76 -1.34 20.52
N PRO A 142 -7.94 -2.32 19.62
CA PRO A 142 -8.00 -2.21 18.15
C PRO A 142 -9.15 -1.33 17.64
N PRO A 143 -8.97 -0.65 16.50
CA PRO A 143 -10.05 0.12 15.88
C PRO A 143 -11.27 -0.78 15.67
N PRO A 144 -12.46 -0.40 16.19
CA PRO A 144 -13.64 -1.24 16.08
C PRO A 144 -14.15 -1.28 14.63
N GLY A 145 -14.70 -2.44 14.24
CA GLY A 145 -15.37 -2.61 12.96
C GLY A 145 -14.53 -3.29 11.87
N ILE A 146 -15.18 -3.50 10.71
CA ILE A 146 -14.59 -4.18 9.55
C ILE A 146 -14.00 -3.22 8.52
N PHE A 147 -14.17 -1.90 8.72
CA PHE A 147 -13.59 -0.84 7.89
C PHE A 147 -12.96 0.24 8.77
N ILE A 148 -11.81 0.78 8.33
CA ILE A 148 -11.05 1.84 9.00
C ILE A 148 -10.70 2.89 7.94
N GLY A 149 -11.26 4.11 8.02
CA GLY A 149 -11.07 5.13 6.98
C GLY A 149 -11.63 4.70 5.62
N GLY A 150 -12.68 3.89 5.62
CA GLY A 150 -13.23 3.24 4.43
C GLY A 150 -12.44 2.03 3.91
N LEU A 151 -11.20 1.77 4.37
CA LEU A 151 -10.42 0.59 3.99
C LEU A 151 -10.90 -0.66 4.74
N PRO A 152 -11.02 -1.84 4.10
CA PRO A 152 -11.22 -3.09 4.83
C PRO A 152 -10.14 -3.28 5.90
N SER A 153 -10.51 -3.68 7.11
CA SER A 153 -9.60 -3.78 8.26
C SER A 153 -8.36 -4.63 7.95
N GLN A 154 -8.53 -5.75 7.23
CA GLN A 154 -7.43 -6.60 6.76
C GLN A 154 -6.44 -5.89 5.82
N LEU A 155 -6.93 -5.01 4.93
CA LEU A 155 -6.07 -4.25 4.02
C LEU A 155 -5.34 -3.14 4.78
N TRP A 156 -6.06 -2.42 5.64
CA TRP A 156 -5.47 -1.40 6.52
C TRP A 156 -4.36 -2.00 7.39
N GLU A 157 -4.64 -3.14 8.04
CA GLU A 157 -3.68 -3.83 8.91
C GLU A 157 -2.49 -4.36 8.12
N GLY A 158 -2.73 -4.93 6.93
CA GLY A 158 -1.68 -5.40 6.03
C GLY A 158 -0.74 -4.28 5.60
N LEU A 159 -1.27 -3.09 5.29
CA LEU A 159 -0.47 -1.91 4.93
C LEU A 159 0.38 -1.42 6.11
N ILE A 160 -0.23 -1.22 7.28
CA ILE A 160 0.48 -0.77 8.48
C ILE A 160 1.56 -1.78 8.90
N SER A 161 1.20 -3.05 8.98
CA SER A 161 2.11 -4.11 9.42
C SER A 161 3.27 -4.28 8.44
N SER A 162 3.02 -4.19 7.12
CA SER A 162 4.09 -4.24 6.12
C SER A 162 5.05 -3.06 6.26
N ILE A 163 4.54 -1.84 6.47
CA ILE A 163 5.37 -0.65 6.68
C ILE A 163 6.21 -0.79 7.96
N ASP A 164 5.60 -1.19 9.07
CA ASP A 164 6.27 -1.26 10.37
C ASP A 164 7.29 -2.41 10.42
N ALA A 165 6.94 -3.59 9.88
CA ALA A 165 7.85 -4.73 9.75
C ALA A 165 9.11 -4.35 8.93
N LYS A 166 8.91 -3.72 7.79
CA LYS A 166 10.01 -3.32 6.89
C LYS A 166 10.88 -2.20 7.48
N THR A 167 10.27 -1.30 8.24
CA THR A 167 11.00 -0.27 8.97
C THR A 167 11.89 -0.91 10.05
N LEU A 168 11.35 -1.89 10.78
CA LEU A 168 12.09 -2.65 11.79
C LEU A 168 13.22 -3.49 11.17
N LEU A 169 13.00 -4.10 10.00
CA LEU A 169 14.03 -4.89 9.33
C LEU A 169 15.28 -4.09 8.99
N TYR A 170 15.16 -2.80 8.68
CA TYR A 170 16.35 -1.95 8.48
C TYR A 170 17.17 -1.81 9.77
N SER A 171 16.55 -1.75 10.95
CA SER A 171 17.31 -1.68 12.21
C SER A 171 17.86 -3.04 12.65
N LEU A 172 17.29 -4.15 12.15
CA LEU A 172 17.71 -5.51 12.48
C LEU A 172 18.76 -6.08 11.52
N ALA A 173 18.83 -5.59 10.28
CA ALA A 173 19.78 -6.06 9.29
C ALA A 173 21.14 -5.37 9.45
N ASN A 174 22.22 -6.17 9.50
CA ASN A 174 23.59 -5.65 9.53
C ASN A 174 23.84 -4.70 8.35
N GLY A 175 24.30 -3.48 8.64
CA GLY A 175 24.54 -2.44 7.64
C GLY A 175 23.32 -1.60 7.27
N ASN A 176 22.18 -1.74 7.95
CA ASN A 176 20.93 -1.03 7.66
C ASN A 176 20.45 -1.24 6.22
N THR A 177 20.67 -2.44 5.67
CA THR A 177 20.23 -2.78 4.31
C THR A 177 19.57 -4.15 4.33
N TYR A 178 18.44 -4.27 3.63
CA TYR A 178 17.87 -5.56 3.28
C TYR A 178 17.25 -5.45 1.88
N ASN A 179 17.21 -6.56 1.16
CA ASN A 179 16.58 -6.63 -0.15
C ASN A 179 15.12 -7.04 0.02
N THR A 180 14.18 -6.16 -0.32
CA THR A 180 12.75 -6.48 -0.25
C THR A 180 12.36 -7.67 -1.12
N ARG A 181 13.06 -7.92 -2.23
CA ARG A 181 12.82 -9.10 -3.08
C ARG A 181 13.08 -10.41 -2.35
N ALA A 182 13.88 -10.41 -1.29
CA ALA A 182 14.09 -11.59 -0.44
C ALA A 182 12.87 -11.93 0.43
N PHE A 183 11.93 -11.00 0.59
CA PHE A 183 10.68 -11.17 1.34
C PHE A 183 9.44 -11.30 0.43
N SER A 184 9.60 -11.12 -0.87
CA SER A 184 8.50 -11.15 -1.83
C SER A 184 8.21 -12.59 -2.28
N SER A 185 6.92 -12.92 -2.47
CA SER A 185 6.50 -14.16 -3.13
C SER A 185 6.82 -14.15 -4.62
N LEU A 186 7.19 -13.00 -5.21
CA LEU A 186 7.48 -12.86 -6.63
C LEU A 186 8.51 -13.87 -7.15
N CYS A 187 9.54 -14.18 -6.36
CA CYS A 187 10.51 -15.23 -6.73
C CYS A 187 9.83 -16.60 -6.90
N GLY A 188 8.90 -16.95 -6.00
CA GLY A 188 8.11 -18.17 -6.10
C GLY A 188 7.15 -18.13 -7.29
N GLU A 189 6.49 -17.01 -7.52
CA GLU A 189 5.55 -16.82 -8.63
C GLU A 189 6.24 -16.93 -10.01
N THR A 190 7.47 -16.43 -10.14
CA THR A 190 8.26 -16.57 -11.38
C THR A 190 8.81 -17.96 -11.64
N ILE A 191 8.86 -18.83 -10.62
CA ILE A 191 9.31 -20.23 -10.77
C ILE A 191 8.18 -21.13 -11.31
N PHE A 192 6.93 -20.74 -11.07
CA PHE A 192 5.74 -21.50 -11.52
C PHE A 192 5.13 -20.96 -12.82
N LEU A 193 5.87 -20.12 -13.57
CA LEU A 193 5.53 -19.70 -14.92
C LEU A 193 6.25 -20.56 -15.97
#